data_AF-A0A377G7K1-F1
#
_entry.id   AF-A0A377G7K1-F1
#
_cell.length_a   1.000
_cell.length_b   1.000
_cell.length_c   1.000
_cell.angle_alpha   90.00
_cell.angle_beta   90.00
_cell.angle_gamma   90.00
#
_symmetry.space_group_name_H-M   'P 1'
#
loop_
_entity.id
_entity.type
_entity.pdbx_description
1 polymer ?
#
loop_
_entity_poly.entity_id
_entity_poly.type
_entity_poly.pdbx_seq_one_letter_code
_entity_poly.pdbx_strand_id
1 'polypeptide(L)'
;MAWGVGLFFKDTKTSVKKTLSPSVKPDFYYTVEKLVNGLNSEKKEKHSAEITEALEQLEAKLNAATENFNRKYKEIRVFQYRGLVQEFANDCHYAICKYQTTLMAAPGICNKLKSYINSLFEYFACGKIFDIEFNKLGKDEDFRNKIENAKNDILNDYYSTASDEDDECSCLSGIFPSS
;
A
#
# COMPACT_ATOMS: atom_id res chain seq x y z
N MET A 1 -57.71 3.44 -7.33
CA MET A 1 -57.24 3.92 -6.02
C MET A 1 -56.71 2.72 -5.25
N ALA A 2 -55.40 2.48 -5.32
CA ALA A 2 -54.73 1.37 -4.65
C ALA A 2 -54.06 1.90 -3.38
N TRP A 3 -54.44 1.32 -2.25
CA TRP A 3 -53.90 1.65 -0.93
C TRP A 3 -52.54 0.97 -0.75
N GLY A 4 -51.57 1.73 -0.23
CA GLY A 4 -50.18 1.34 -0.10
C GLY A 4 -49.95 0.24 0.94
N VAL A 5 -49.12 -0.73 0.59
CA VAL A 5 -48.55 -1.69 1.53
C VAL A 5 -47.22 -1.11 2.00
N GLY A 6 -47.27 -0.38 3.11
CA GLY A 6 -46.09 0.05 3.85
C GLY A 6 -45.42 -1.16 4.50
N LEU A 7 -44.20 -1.47 4.06
CA LEU A 7 -43.31 -2.37 4.79
C LEU A 7 -42.89 -1.68 6.09
N PHE A 8 -43.52 -2.09 7.18
CA PHE A 8 -43.14 -1.79 8.55
C PHE A 8 -41.76 -2.41 8.84
N PHE A 9 -40.69 -1.62 8.77
CA PHE A 9 -39.44 -1.99 9.41
C PHE A 9 -39.59 -1.75 10.91
N LYS A 10 -39.74 -2.85 11.66
CA LYS A 10 -39.64 -2.82 13.12
C LYS A 10 -38.23 -2.39 13.50
N ASP A 11 -38.15 -1.26 14.19
CA ASP A 11 -36.98 -0.82 14.96
C ASP A 11 -36.63 -1.87 16.01
N THR A 12 -35.72 -2.79 15.70
CA THR A 12 -34.99 -3.53 16.73
C THR A 12 -33.74 -2.75 17.09
N LYS A 13 -33.91 -1.82 18.03
CA LYS A 13 -32.85 -1.25 18.86
C LYS A 13 -32.22 -2.35 19.72
N THR A 14 -31.42 -3.23 19.11
CA THR A 14 -30.55 -4.11 19.89
C THR A 14 -29.30 -3.32 20.23
N SER A 15 -29.35 -2.71 21.41
CA SER A 15 -28.25 -2.00 22.04
C SER A 15 -27.13 -2.97 22.40
N VAL A 16 -26.32 -3.36 21.40
CA VAL A 16 -24.97 -3.84 21.67
C VAL A 16 -24.11 -2.58 21.77
N LYS A 17 -24.02 -2.01 22.97
CA LYS A 17 -22.89 -1.13 23.31
C LYS A 17 -21.65 -2.02 23.38
N LYS A 18 -21.18 -2.50 22.22
CA LYS A 18 -19.81 -2.93 22.06
C LYS A 18 -19.04 -1.62 22.22
N THR A 19 -18.49 -1.41 23.40
CA THR A 19 -17.39 -0.48 23.61
C THR A 19 -16.31 -0.91 22.63
N LEU A 20 -16.35 -0.37 21.41
CA LEU A 20 -15.23 -0.41 20.48
C LEU A 20 -14.11 0.30 21.23
N SER A 21 -13.11 -0.45 21.67
CA SER A 21 -11.87 0.14 22.15
C SER A 21 -11.36 1.09 21.07
N PRO A 22 -11.24 2.40 21.35
CA PRO A 22 -10.64 3.32 20.40
C PRO A 22 -9.14 3.19 20.52
N SER A 23 -8.47 2.21 19.89
CA SER A 23 -7.03 2.09 20.17
C SER A 23 -6.17 1.23 19.24
N VAL A 24 -6.49 1.05 17.96
CA VAL A 24 -5.53 0.36 17.06
C VAL A 24 -5.43 1.14 15.76
N LYS A 25 -4.22 1.59 15.42
CA LYS A 25 -3.92 2.21 14.12
C LYS A 25 -4.23 1.21 13.00
N PRO A 26 -4.67 1.64 11.81
CA PRO A 26 -4.98 0.70 10.74
C PRO A 26 -3.71 -0.02 10.29
N ASP A 27 -3.79 -1.29 9.86
CA ASP A 27 -2.59 -2.10 9.55
C ASP A 27 -1.63 -1.42 8.56
N PHE A 28 -2.16 -0.73 7.54
CA PHE A 28 -1.35 -0.03 6.54
C PHE A 28 -0.54 1.13 7.13
N TYR A 29 -0.92 1.67 8.29
CA TYR A 29 -0.16 2.69 9.00
C TYR A 29 1.27 2.23 9.25
N TYR A 30 1.45 0.97 9.69
CA TYR A 30 2.78 0.42 9.94
C TYR A 30 3.55 0.14 8.64
N THR A 31 2.84 -0.14 7.55
CA THR A 31 3.46 -0.23 6.22
C THR A 31 3.94 1.14 5.74
N VAL A 32 3.19 2.22 6.02
CA VAL A 32 3.64 3.60 5.76
C VAL A 32 4.88 3.94 6.58
N GLU A 33 4.93 3.60 7.86
CA GLU A 33 6.14 3.81 8.69
C GLU A 33 7.36 3.05 8.14
N LYS A 34 7.17 1.80 7.71
CA LYS A 34 8.24 1.01 7.06
C LYS A 34 8.70 1.66 5.75
N LEU A 35 7.78 2.21 4.96
CA LEU A 35 8.12 2.95 3.74
C LEU A 35 8.94 4.19 4.06
N VAL A 36 8.52 5.02 5.02
CA VAL A 36 9.27 6.22 5.46
C VAL A 36 10.68 5.87 5.94
N ASN A 37 10.84 4.80 6.72
CA ASN A 37 12.15 4.32 7.16
C ASN A 37 13.01 3.84 5.98
N GLY A 38 12.39 3.20 4.98
CA GLY A 38 13.02 2.86 3.71
C GLY A 38 13.52 4.10 2.98
N LEU A 39 12.67 5.12 2.81
CA LEU A 39 13.03 6.38 2.15
C LEU A 39 14.21 7.06 2.85
N ASN A 40 14.23 7.09 4.19
CA ASN A 40 15.33 7.64 4.97
C ASN A 40 16.65 6.88 4.83
N SER A 41 16.58 5.58 4.58
CA SER A 41 17.76 4.76 4.31
C SER A 41 18.26 5.01 2.88
N GLU A 42 17.34 5.03 1.91
CA GLU A 42 17.62 5.23 0.49
C GLU A 42 18.26 6.59 0.20
N LYS A 43 17.81 7.67 0.87
CA LYS A 43 18.41 9.01 0.73
C LYS A 43 19.90 9.09 1.12
N LYS A 44 20.43 8.11 1.85
CA LYS A 44 21.86 8.06 2.19
C LYS A 44 22.72 7.54 1.04
N GLU A 45 22.09 6.87 0.08
CA GLU A 45 22.73 6.38 -1.13
C GLU A 45 22.82 7.47 -2.19
N LYS A 46 23.71 7.26 -3.17
CA LYS A 46 23.93 8.21 -4.24
C LYS A 46 22.93 8.00 -5.37
N HIS A 47 21.98 8.92 -5.50
CA HIS A 47 21.01 8.93 -6.60
C HIS A 47 21.16 10.18 -7.50
N SER A 48 20.45 10.18 -8.63
CA SER A 48 20.30 11.40 -9.43
C SER A 48 19.45 12.43 -8.67
N ALA A 49 19.62 13.71 -9.01
CA ALA A 49 18.88 14.80 -8.35
C ALA A 49 17.36 14.60 -8.40
N GLU A 50 16.83 14.11 -9.52
CA GLU A 50 15.39 13.83 -9.68
C GLU A 50 14.89 12.73 -8.73
N ILE A 51 15.69 11.66 -8.55
CA ILE A 51 15.34 10.56 -7.64
C ILE A 51 15.42 11.04 -6.19
N THR A 52 16.48 11.78 -5.84
CA THR A 52 16.61 12.37 -4.49
C THR A 52 15.43 13.29 -4.18
N GLU A 53 15.04 14.16 -5.11
CA GLU A 53 13.88 15.03 -4.95
C GLU A 53 12.59 14.21 -4.78
N ALA A 54 12.38 13.16 -5.57
CA ALA A 54 11.22 12.28 -5.45
C ALA A 54 11.17 11.57 -4.09
N LEU A 55 12.31 11.10 -3.57
CA LEU A 55 12.43 10.47 -2.25
C LEU A 55 12.07 11.46 -1.13
N GLU A 56 12.65 12.66 -1.16
CA GLU A 56 12.40 13.71 -0.16
C GLU A 56 10.94 14.18 -0.17
N GLN A 57 10.38 14.40 -1.36
CA GLN A 57 8.99 14.86 -1.50
C GLN A 57 7.98 13.79 -1.07
N LEU A 58 8.24 12.52 -1.39
CA LEU A 58 7.39 11.42 -0.94
C LEU A 58 7.44 11.29 0.58
N GLU A 59 8.63 11.31 1.17
CA GLU A 59 8.80 11.21 2.61
C GLU A 59 8.12 12.37 3.35
N ALA A 60 8.33 13.61 2.91
CA ALA A 60 7.72 14.80 3.52
C ALA A 60 6.20 14.71 3.55
N LYS A 61 5.58 14.23 2.45
CA LYS A 61 4.13 14.05 2.37
C LYS A 61 3.61 12.92 3.24
N LEU A 62 4.31 11.78 3.28
CA LEU A 62 3.93 10.67 4.14
C LEU A 62 4.05 11.03 5.62
N ASN A 63 5.08 11.80 5.99
CA ASN A 63 5.23 12.33 7.35
C ASN A 63 4.11 13.32 7.68
N ALA A 64 3.81 14.27 6.80
CA ALA A 64 2.71 15.22 7.01
C ALA A 64 1.35 14.51 7.17
N ALA A 65 1.08 13.50 6.35
CA ALA A 65 -0.13 12.67 6.45
C ALA A 65 -0.18 11.91 7.79
N THR A 66 0.94 11.31 8.19
CA THR A 66 1.08 10.54 9.44
C THR A 66 0.91 11.45 10.67
N GLU A 67 1.48 12.65 10.65
CA GLU A 67 1.32 13.65 11.70
C GLU A 67 -0.13 14.14 11.80
N ASN A 68 -0.77 14.43 10.66
CA ASN A 68 -2.17 14.83 10.62
C ASN A 68 -3.08 13.73 11.18
N PHE A 69 -2.86 12.47 10.77
CA PHE A 69 -3.56 11.31 11.32
C PHE A 69 -3.34 11.20 12.83
N ASN A 70 -2.09 11.20 13.31
CA ASN A 70 -1.77 11.06 14.72
C ASN A 70 -2.36 12.19 15.58
N ARG A 71 -2.39 13.42 15.06
CA ARG A 71 -3.02 14.57 15.74
C ARG A 71 -4.52 14.36 15.88
N LYS A 72 -5.22 14.07 14.78
CA LYS A 72 -6.68 13.85 14.79
C LYS A 72 -7.07 12.60 15.57
N TYR A 73 -6.25 11.55 15.50
CA TYR A 73 -6.46 10.27 16.18
C TYR A 73 -6.48 10.40 17.71
N LYS A 74 -5.72 11.34 18.29
CA LYS A 74 -5.72 11.61 19.74
C LYS A 74 -7.05 12.18 20.25
N GLU A 75 -7.82 12.81 19.38
CA GLU A 75 -9.02 13.57 19.74
C GLU A 75 -10.32 12.92 19.21
N ILE A 76 -10.20 11.74 18.58
CA ILE A 76 -11.29 11.19 17.76
C ILE A 76 -12.35 10.44 18.57
N ARG A 77 -13.62 10.67 18.22
CA ARG A 77 -14.73 9.83 18.66
C ARG A 77 -14.84 8.60 17.75
N VAL A 78 -15.21 7.44 18.30
CA VAL A 78 -15.27 6.15 17.57
C VAL A 78 -15.96 6.23 16.20
N PHE A 79 -17.06 6.97 16.08
CA PHE A 79 -17.82 7.07 14.83
C PHE A 79 -17.09 7.85 13.70
N GLN A 80 -16.10 8.67 14.05
CA GLN A 80 -15.29 9.43 13.08
C GLN A 80 -14.07 8.65 12.59
N TYR A 81 -13.71 7.55 13.27
CA TYR A 81 -12.49 6.79 12.99
C TYR A 81 -12.40 6.34 11.54
N ARG A 82 -13.47 5.80 10.98
CA ARG A 82 -13.49 5.34 9.57
C ARG A 82 -13.17 6.48 8.60
N GLY A 83 -13.74 7.67 8.83
CA GLY A 83 -13.48 8.85 8.01
C GLY A 83 -12.02 9.31 8.12
N LEU A 84 -11.45 9.30 9.32
CA LEU A 84 -10.04 9.64 9.53
C LEU A 84 -9.09 8.65 8.84
N VAL A 85 -9.38 7.35 8.92
CA VAL A 85 -8.59 6.31 8.24
C VAL A 85 -8.65 6.50 6.72
N GLN A 86 -9.82 6.84 6.18
CA GLN A 86 -10.00 7.09 4.76
C GLN A 86 -9.28 8.37 4.29
N GLU A 87 -9.32 9.44 5.08
CA GLU A 87 -8.55 10.68 4.82
C GLU A 87 -7.05 10.37 4.78
N PHE A 88 -6.53 9.68 5.79
CA PHE A 88 -5.11 9.31 5.85
C PHE A 88 -4.70 8.41 4.68
N ALA A 89 -5.52 7.43 4.32
CA ALA A 89 -5.26 6.59 3.17
C ALA A 89 -5.25 7.37 1.85
N ASN A 90 -6.18 8.31 1.66
CA ASN A 90 -6.21 9.18 0.48
C ASN A 90 -4.93 10.01 0.36
N ASP A 91 -4.49 10.63 1.46
CA ASP A 91 -3.27 11.43 1.50
C ASP A 91 -2.03 10.58 1.14
N CYS A 92 -1.92 9.38 1.72
CA CYS A 92 -0.85 8.45 1.40
C CYS A 92 -0.91 7.97 -0.05
N HIS A 93 -2.09 7.54 -0.53
CA HIS A 93 -2.28 7.05 -1.89
C HIS A 93 -1.90 8.13 -2.91
N TYR A 94 -2.39 9.36 -2.74
CA TYR A 94 -2.07 10.46 -3.65
C TYR A 94 -0.57 10.78 -3.66
N ALA A 95 0.08 10.78 -2.49
CA ALA A 95 1.52 11.00 -2.40
C ALA A 95 2.29 9.89 -3.14
N ILE A 96 1.95 8.63 -2.89
CA ILE A 96 2.65 7.47 -3.49
C ILE A 96 2.42 7.44 -5.01
N CYS A 97 1.18 7.61 -5.50
CA CYS A 97 0.89 7.67 -6.93
C CYS A 97 1.74 8.72 -7.67
N LYS A 98 1.96 9.88 -7.04
CA LYS A 98 2.70 10.97 -7.68
C LYS A 98 4.17 10.61 -7.94
N TYR A 99 4.80 9.83 -7.06
CA TYR A 99 6.25 9.56 -7.13
C TYR A 99 6.59 8.11 -7.47
N GLN A 100 5.62 7.20 -7.50
CA GLN A 100 5.82 5.78 -7.79
C GLN A 100 6.55 5.57 -9.11
N THR A 101 6.13 6.20 -10.21
CA THR A 101 6.71 5.94 -11.54
C THR A 101 8.21 6.25 -11.55
N THR A 102 8.60 7.41 -11.01
CA THR A 102 10.01 7.82 -10.90
C THR A 102 10.81 6.83 -10.05
N LEU A 103 10.29 6.45 -8.88
CA LEU A 103 11.00 5.57 -7.94
C LEU A 103 11.05 4.10 -8.41
N MET A 104 10.03 3.62 -9.12
CA MET A 104 9.97 2.25 -9.62
C MET A 104 10.87 2.06 -10.84
N ALA A 105 10.93 3.06 -11.73
CA ALA A 105 11.79 3.06 -12.92
C ALA A 105 13.27 3.36 -12.60
N ALA A 106 13.54 3.99 -11.45
CA ALA A 106 14.89 4.35 -11.04
C ALA A 106 15.80 3.12 -10.85
N PRO A 107 16.98 3.10 -11.50
CA PRO A 107 18.02 2.13 -11.20
C PRO A 107 18.65 2.44 -9.84
N GLY A 108 19.04 1.39 -9.11
CA GLY A 108 19.68 1.53 -7.80
C GLY A 108 18.72 1.75 -6.62
N ILE A 109 17.41 1.96 -6.86
CA ILE A 109 16.43 1.97 -5.78
C ILE A 109 16.23 0.56 -5.21
N CYS A 110 16.37 0.43 -3.89
CA CYS A 110 16.23 -0.85 -3.20
C CYS A 110 14.88 -1.54 -3.46
N ASN A 111 14.92 -2.83 -3.79
CA ASN A 111 13.73 -3.67 -4.03
C ASN A 111 12.80 -3.70 -2.82
N LYS A 112 13.33 -3.55 -1.60
CA LYS A 112 12.54 -3.47 -0.37
C LYS A 112 11.64 -2.23 -0.34
N LEU A 113 12.13 -1.08 -0.82
CA LEU A 113 11.34 0.14 -0.94
C LEU A 113 10.20 -0.04 -1.96
N LYS A 114 10.52 -0.61 -3.13
CA LYS A 114 9.54 -0.94 -4.18
C LYS A 114 8.46 -1.90 -3.66
N SER A 115 8.85 -2.90 -2.86
CA SER A 115 7.93 -3.85 -2.22
C SER A 115 6.96 -3.15 -1.26
N TYR A 116 7.40 -2.18 -0.46
CA TYR A 116 6.51 -1.41 0.42
C TYR A 116 5.50 -0.56 -0.36
N ILE A 117 5.94 0.09 -1.44
CA ILE A 117 5.06 0.85 -2.33
C ILE A 117 3.97 -0.06 -2.91
N ASN A 118 4.36 -1.21 -3.46
CA ASN A 118 3.42 -2.19 -4.00
C ASN A 118 2.44 -2.72 -2.93
N SER A 119 2.93 -3.02 -1.73
CA SER A 119 2.09 -3.50 -0.62
C SER A 119 1.02 -2.48 -0.22
N LEU A 120 1.34 -1.19 -0.27
CA LEU A 120 0.36 -0.13 -0.02
C LEU A 120 -0.67 -0.03 -1.13
N PHE A 121 -0.27 -0.14 -2.40
CA PHE A 121 -1.21 -0.19 -3.52
C PHE A 121 -2.16 -1.38 -3.44
N GLU A 122 -1.66 -2.57 -3.09
CA GLU A 122 -2.52 -3.72 -2.87
C GLU A 122 -3.51 -3.48 -1.73
N TYR A 123 -3.08 -2.83 -0.65
CA TYR A 123 -3.98 -2.46 0.45
C TYR A 123 -5.11 -1.53 -0.01
N PHE A 124 -4.77 -0.54 -0.84
CA PHE A 124 -5.70 0.43 -1.41
C PHE A 124 -6.64 -0.20 -2.43
N ALA A 125 -6.14 -1.13 -3.26
CA ALA A 125 -6.84 -1.76 -4.38
C ALA A 125 -7.61 -3.05 -4.00
N CYS A 126 -7.54 -3.53 -2.76
CA CYS A 126 -8.32 -4.69 -2.30
C CYS A 126 -9.62 -4.31 -1.59
N GLY A 127 -10.16 -3.10 -1.83
CA GLY A 127 -11.48 -2.68 -1.37
C GLY A 127 -11.58 -2.45 0.15
N LYS A 128 -10.45 -2.43 0.86
CA LYS A 128 -10.41 -2.26 2.31
C LYS A 128 -10.61 -0.80 2.76
N ILE A 129 -10.31 0.17 1.88
CA ILE A 129 -10.42 1.60 2.19
C ILE A 129 -11.15 2.40 1.11
N PHE A 130 -10.88 2.11 -0.17
CA PHE A 130 -11.55 2.78 -1.28
C PHE A 130 -12.67 1.91 -1.82
N ASP A 131 -13.76 2.56 -2.25
CA ASP A 131 -14.78 1.88 -3.05
C ASP A 131 -14.17 1.62 -4.43
N ILE A 132 -14.07 0.35 -4.81
CA ILE A 132 -13.45 -0.07 -6.05
C ILE A 132 -14.54 -0.41 -7.05
N GLU A 133 -14.63 0.42 -8.08
CA GLU A 133 -15.44 0.09 -9.25
C GLU A 133 -14.67 -0.89 -10.13
N PHE A 134 -15.02 -2.17 -10.03
CA PHE A 134 -14.50 -3.16 -10.96
C PHE A 134 -15.01 -2.87 -12.37
N ASN A 135 -14.08 -2.74 -13.31
CA ASN A 135 -14.41 -2.73 -14.74
C ASN A 135 -14.98 -4.10 -15.16
N LYS A 136 -15.45 -4.21 -16.41
CA LYS A 136 -16.10 -5.44 -16.91
C LYS A 136 -15.23 -6.70 -16.77
N LEU A 137 -13.90 -6.56 -16.86
CA LEU A 137 -12.93 -7.64 -16.67
C LEU A 137 -12.66 -7.95 -15.19
N GLY A 138 -12.63 -6.94 -14.31
CA GLY A 138 -12.47 -7.13 -12.87
C GLY A 138 -13.69 -7.77 -12.19
N LYS A 139 -14.86 -7.75 -12.84
CA LYS A 139 -16.07 -8.49 -12.43
C LYS A 139 -16.05 -9.95 -12.88
N ASP A 140 -15.14 -10.32 -13.76
CA ASP A 140 -14.99 -11.69 -14.27
C ASP A 140 -14.16 -12.51 -13.27
N GLU A 141 -14.80 -13.51 -12.68
CA GLU A 141 -14.20 -14.34 -11.62
C GLU A 141 -13.07 -15.22 -12.17
N ASP A 142 -13.19 -15.71 -13.41
CA ASP A 142 -12.15 -16.52 -14.06
C ASP A 142 -10.90 -15.69 -14.34
N PHE A 143 -11.08 -14.43 -14.75
CA PHE A 143 -9.97 -13.50 -14.97
C PHE A 143 -9.22 -13.19 -13.67
N ARG A 144 -9.95 -12.94 -12.58
CA ARG A 144 -9.33 -12.72 -11.25
C ARG A 144 -8.55 -13.94 -10.78
N ASN A 145 -9.13 -15.13 -10.90
CA ASN A 145 -8.48 -16.37 -10.49
C ASN A 145 -7.20 -16.63 -11.29
N LYS A 146 -7.19 -16.32 -12.60
CA LYS A 146 -5.98 -16.40 -13.42
C LYS A 146 -4.87 -15.46 -12.94
N ILE A 147 -5.22 -14.24 -12.54
CA ILE A 147 -4.23 -13.28 -11.99
C ILE A 147 -3.69 -13.76 -10.65
N GLU A 148 -4.54 -14.23 -9.74
CA GLU A 148 -4.09 -14.73 -8.44
C GLU A 148 -3.21 -15.97 -8.58
N ASN A 149 -3.57 -16.90 -9.48
CA ASN A 149 -2.74 -18.06 -9.77
C ASN A 149 -1.38 -17.65 -10.36
N ALA A 150 -1.35 -16.75 -11.34
CA ALA A 150 -0.09 -16.25 -11.90
C ALA A 150 0.78 -15.55 -10.85
N LYS A 151 0.18 -14.80 -9.91
CA LYS A 151 0.89 -14.19 -8.79
C LYS A 151 1.51 -15.25 -7.87
N ASN A 152 0.76 -16.29 -7.53
CA ASN A 152 1.24 -17.38 -6.68
C ASN A 152 2.33 -18.22 -7.38
N ASP A 153 2.21 -18.45 -8.68
CA ASP A 153 3.20 -19.18 -9.48
C ASP A 153 4.54 -18.44 -9.49
N ILE A 154 4.54 -17.13 -9.73
CA ILE A 154 5.74 -16.29 -9.67
C ILE A 154 6.35 -16.29 -8.26
N LEU A 155 5.49 -16.20 -7.23
CA LEU A 155 5.94 -16.19 -5.84
C LEU A 155 6.60 -17.53 -5.47
N ASN A 156 6.01 -18.65 -5.89
CA ASN A 156 6.54 -19.98 -5.67
C ASN A 156 7.86 -20.19 -6.42
N ASP A 157 7.98 -19.73 -7.66
CA ASP A 157 9.20 -19.83 -8.45
C ASP A 157 10.36 -19.05 -7.80
N TYR A 158 10.07 -17.87 -7.24
CA TYR A 158 11.04 -17.08 -6.48
C TYR A 158 11.51 -17.79 -5.19
N TYR A 159 10.62 -18.43 -4.45
CA TYR A 159 11.01 -19.17 -3.24
C TYR A 159 11.66 -20.53 -3.53
N SER A 160 11.34 -21.15 -4.67
CA SER A 160 12.01 -22.37 -5.13
C SER A 160 13.43 -22.11 -5.63
N THR A 161 13.70 -20.93 -6.19
CA THR A 161 15.04 -20.53 -6.66
C THR A 161 15.90 -19.88 -5.57
N ALA A 162 15.31 -19.41 -4.46
CA ALA A 162 16.04 -18.81 -3.33
C ALA A 162 16.55 -19.83 -2.28
N SER A 163 16.34 -21.13 -2.51
CA SER A 163 16.77 -22.20 -1.59
C SER A 163 18.11 -22.84 -1.95
N ASP A 164 18.72 -22.45 -3.07
CA ASP A 164 20.06 -22.88 -3.45
C ASP A 164 20.89 -21.63 -3.77
N GLU A 165 22.13 -21.61 -3.30
CA GLU A 165 23.17 -20.57 -3.48
C GLU A 165 23.31 -19.54 -2.34
N ASP A 166 23.83 -20.04 -1.21
CA ASP A 166 25.14 -19.54 -0.75
C ASP A 166 26.13 -19.78 -1.91
N ASP A 167 26.30 -18.84 -2.86
CA ASP A 167 27.48 -18.87 -3.72
C ASP A 167 27.82 -17.50 -4.34
N GLU A 168 29.12 -17.35 -4.61
CA GLU A 168 29.83 -16.12 -4.93
C GLU A 168 29.16 -15.23 -5.99
N CYS A 169 29.08 -13.93 -5.69
CA CYS A 169 28.85 -12.88 -6.68
C CYS A 169 30.12 -12.71 -7.55
N SER A 170 30.41 -13.69 -8.40
CA SER A 170 31.49 -13.67 -9.41
C SER A 170 31.00 -13.01 -10.70
N CYS A 171 30.78 -11.69 -10.65
CA CYS A 171 30.46 -10.87 -11.82
C CYS A 171 31.63 -9.99 -12.30
N LEU A 172 32.88 -10.38 -12.01
CA LEU A 172 34.08 -9.65 -12.45
C LEU A 172 35.15 -10.62 -12.94
N SER A 173 34.93 -11.23 -14.11
CA SER A 173 36.01 -11.86 -14.87
C SER A 173 35.69 -11.88 -16.37
N GLY A 174 36.28 -10.94 -17.10
CA GLY A 174 36.72 -11.19 -18.47
C GLY A 174 35.75 -10.84 -19.60
N ILE A 175 35.66 -9.55 -19.95
CA ILE A 175 35.44 -9.15 -21.35
C ILE A 175 36.35 -7.96 -21.68
N PHE A 176 37.56 -8.27 -22.13
CA PHE A 176 38.24 -7.49 -23.17
C PHE A 176 38.97 -8.48 -24.08
N PRO A 177 38.52 -8.69 -25.33
CA PRO A 177 39.32 -9.35 -26.35
C PRO A 177 40.26 -8.36 -27.04
N SER A 178 41.55 -8.67 -26.91
CA SER A 178 42.67 -8.55 -27.88
C SER A 178 42.64 -7.49 -28.99
N SER A 179 43.68 -6.66 -29.03
CA SER A 179 44.72 -6.66 -30.09
C SER A 179 45.94 -5.83 -29.69
#